data_AF-A0A9D3T4R7-F1
#
_entry.id   AF-A0A9D3T4R7-F1
#
_cell.length_a   1.000
_cell.length_b   1.000
_cell.length_c   1.000
_cell.angle_alpha   90.00
_cell.angle_beta   90.00
_cell.angle_gamma   90.00
#
_symmetry.space_group_name_H-M   'P 1'
#
loop_
_entity.id
_entity.type
_entity.pdbx_description
1 polymer ?
#
loop_
_entity_poly.entity_id
_entity_poly.type
_entity_poly.pdbx_seq_one_letter_code
_entity_poly.pdbx_strand_id
1 'polypeptide(L)'
;MPSMLDVLKDLNQVKLRAVERSPGGTPVMKRSKKAVPLSDPAALIAEALKKKFAHRHKEDSFDKENRSFELSPFGSPEIPSIPKSIRRSQGRLHL
;
A
#
# COMPACT_ATOMS: atom_id res chain seq x y z
N MET A 1 5.23 46.60 11.83
CA MET A 1 4.39 45.41 11.58
C MET A 1 3.01 45.89 11.16
N PRO A 2 2.32 45.19 10.23
CA PRO A 2 0.95 45.57 9.87
C PRO A 2 0.01 45.43 11.07
N SER A 3 -1.00 46.31 11.13
CA SER A 3 -2.07 46.25 12.14
C SER A 3 -3.08 45.16 11.79
N MET A 4 -3.67 44.54 12.81
CA MET A 4 -4.72 43.52 12.62
C MET A 4 -5.93 44.09 11.85
N LEU A 5 -6.20 45.39 11.99
CA LEU A 5 -7.28 46.07 11.26
C LEU A 5 -7.02 46.11 9.74
N ASP A 6 -5.77 46.23 9.32
CA ASP A 6 -5.44 46.30 7.90
C ASP A 6 -5.54 44.93 7.26
N VAL A 7 -5.15 43.86 7.97
CA VAL A 7 -5.30 42.47 7.52
C VAL A 7 -6.79 42.10 7.33
N LEU A 8 -7.66 42.54 8.24
CA LEU A 8 -9.09 42.22 8.18
C LEU A 8 -9.80 42.88 6.99
N LYS A 9 -9.38 44.07 6.54
CA LYS A 9 -9.97 44.77 5.39
C LYS A 9 -9.80 44.00 4.08
N ASP A 10 -8.68 43.31 3.95
CA ASP A 10 -8.31 42.62 2.72
C ASP A 10 -8.86 41.20 2.63
N LEU A 11 -9.51 40.67 3.68
CA LEU A 11 -10.06 39.31 3.69
C LEU A 11 -11.05 39.05 2.55
N ASN A 12 -11.85 40.06 2.19
CA ASN A 12 -12.83 39.95 1.09
C ASN A 12 -12.20 39.98 -0.31
N GLN A 13 -10.94 40.41 -0.42
CA GLN A 13 -10.19 40.43 -1.68
C GLN A 13 -9.54 39.06 -1.94
N VAL A 14 -9.34 38.25 -0.90
CA VAL A 14 -8.74 36.92 -1.01
C VAL A 14 -9.79 35.90 -1.46
N LYS A 15 -9.60 35.31 -2.65
CA LYS A 15 -10.40 34.18 -3.14
C LYS A 15 -9.62 32.88 -3.02
N LEU A 16 -10.16 31.92 -2.28
CA LEU A 16 -9.60 30.57 -2.21
C LEU A 16 -10.15 29.69 -3.32
N ARG A 17 -9.34 28.74 -3.80
CA ARG A 17 -9.79 27.73 -4.77
C ARG A 17 -10.50 26.60 -4.04
N ALA A 18 -11.63 26.15 -4.58
CA ALA A 18 -12.26 24.91 -4.13
C ALA A 18 -11.39 23.72 -4.54
N VAL A 19 -11.04 22.87 -3.58
CA VAL A 19 -10.30 21.62 -3.78
C VAL A 19 -11.20 20.49 -3.31
N GLU A 20 -11.29 19.42 -4.11
CA GLU A 20 -12.02 18.22 -3.74
C GLU A 20 -11.44 17.63 -2.45
N ARG A 21 -12.29 17.22 -1.52
CA ARG A 21 -11.88 16.70 -0.21
C ARG A 21 -12.51 15.34 0.04
N SER A 22 -11.77 14.47 0.72
CA SER A 22 -12.33 13.22 1.22
C SER A 22 -13.33 13.52 2.36
N PRO A 23 -14.14 12.53 2.80
CA PRO A 23 -15.04 12.70 3.93
C PRO A 23 -14.34 13.19 5.23
N GLY A 24 -13.04 12.93 5.39
CA GLY A 24 -12.22 13.40 6.51
C GLY A 24 -11.57 14.78 6.34
N GLY A 25 -11.92 15.54 5.29
CA GLY A 25 -11.44 16.91 5.09
C GLY A 25 -10.03 17.05 4.50
N THR A 26 -9.30 15.95 4.31
CA THR A 26 -7.99 15.98 3.63
C THR A 26 -8.18 16.33 2.16
N PRO A 27 -7.42 17.31 1.62
CA PRO A 27 -7.49 17.63 0.19
C PRO A 27 -7.09 16.41 -0.64
N VAL A 28 -7.95 16.02 -1.59
CA VAL A 28 -7.69 14.93 -2.52
C VAL A 28 -6.69 15.42 -3.55
N MET A 29 -5.43 15.04 -3.38
CA MET A 29 -4.42 15.23 -4.40
C MET A 29 -4.75 14.32 -5.58
N LYS A 30 -5.14 14.91 -6.71
CA LYS A 30 -5.23 14.19 -7.99
C LYS A 30 -3.84 13.63 -8.27
N ARG A 31 -3.67 12.31 -8.16
CA ARG A 31 -2.40 11.65 -8.51
C ARG A 31 -2.08 12.03 -9.94
N SER A 32 -1.14 12.96 -10.12
CA SER A 32 -0.61 13.23 -11.45
C SER A 32 0.04 11.95 -11.91
N LYS A 33 -0.50 11.32 -12.96
CA LYS A 33 0.15 10.22 -13.68
C LYS A 33 1.34 10.81 -14.43
N LYS A 34 2.31 11.37 -13.71
CA LYS A 34 3.61 11.67 -14.29
C LYS A 34 4.18 10.32 -14.68
N ALA A 35 4.43 10.13 -15.97
CA ALA A 35 5.15 8.97 -16.45
C ALA A 35 6.51 8.99 -15.75
N VAL A 36 6.67 8.11 -14.76
CA VAL A 36 7.95 7.95 -14.08
C VAL A 36 8.89 7.28 -15.07
N PRO A 37 10.09 7.82 -15.32
CA PRO A 37 11.01 7.22 -16.26
C PRO A 37 11.34 5.79 -15.80
N LEU A 38 11.40 4.83 -16.72
CA LEU A 38 11.69 3.42 -16.41
C LEU A 38 13.08 3.21 -15.75
N SER A 39 13.95 4.22 -15.78
CA SER A 39 15.25 4.22 -15.10
C SER A 39 15.20 4.73 -13.66
N ASP A 40 14.05 5.20 -13.15
CA ASP A 40 13.92 5.63 -11.76
C ASP A 40 13.96 4.40 -10.84
N PRO A 41 14.88 4.31 -9.85
CA PRO A 41 14.89 3.22 -8.88
C PRO A 41 13.54 3.02 -8.18
N ALA A 42 12.79 4.08 -7.91
CA ALA A 42 11.48 3.96 -7.28
C ALA A 42 10.44 3.28 -8.19
N ALA A 43 10.49 3.54 -9.51
CA ALA A 43 9.63 2.88 -10.49
C ALA A 43 9.94 1.38 -10.57
N LEU A 44 11.22 1.02 -10.63
CA LEU A 44 11.67 -0.38 -10.68
C LEU A 44 11.18 -1.18 -9.47
N ILE A 45 11.31 -0.59 -8.27
CA ILE A 45 10.81 -1.20 -7.03
C ILE A 45 9.30 -1.35 -7.09
N ALA A 46 8.56 -0.32 -7.50
CA ALA A 46 7.11 -0.35 -7.59
C ALA A 46 6.61 -1.45 -8.55
N GLU A 47 7.25 -1.60 -9.72
CA GLU A 47 6.92 -2.66 -10.68
C GLU A 47 7.21 -4.05 -10.13
N ALA A 48 8.36 -4.23 -9.48
CA ALA A 48 8.74 -5.51 -8.88
C ALA A 48 7.75 -5.92 -7.77
N LEU A 49 7.38 -4.98 -6.89
CA LEU A 49 6.38 -5.19 -5.85
C LEU A 49 5.01 -5.53 -6.46
N LYS A 50 4.57 -4.77 -7.48
CA LYS A 50 3.30 -5.02 -8.18
C LYS A 50 3.26 -6.43 -8.77
N LYS A 51 4.35 -6.88 -9.41
CA LYS A 51 4.46 -8.25 -9.95
C LYS A 51 4.45 -9.30 -8.83
N LYS A 52 5.22 -9.09 -7.75
CA LYS A 52 5.34 -10.02 -6.62
C LYS A 52 4.01 -10.27 -5.91
N PHE A 53 3.18 -9.25 -5.80
CA PHE A 53 1.93 -9.30 -5.05
C PHE A 53 0.66 -9.32 -5.92
N ALA A 54 0.79 -9.47 -7.25
CA ALA A 54 -0.34 -9.52 -8.18
C ALA A 54 -1.40 -10.59 -7.82
N HIS A 55 -1.00 -11.69 -7.17
CA HIS A 55 -1.90 -12.75 -6.73
C HIS A 55 -2.72 -12.38 -5.47
N ARG A 56 -2.22 -11.49 -4.61
CA ARG A 56 -2.88 -11.09 -3.36
C ARG A 56 -4.03 -10.12 -3.57
N HIS A 57 -3.96 -9.31 -4.62
CA HIS A 57 -5.04 -8.39 -5.00
C HIS A 57 -6.39 -9.07 -5.26
N LYS A 58 -6.43 -10.38 -5.53
CA LYS A 58 -7.67 -11.14 -5.68
C LYS A 58 -8.25 -11.63 -4.35
N GLU A 59 -7.41 -11.79 -3.32
CA GLU A 59 -7.83 -12.33 -2.02
C GLU A 59 -8.22 -11.23 -1.03
N ASP A 60 -7.70 -10.03 -1.24
CA ASP A 60 -7.93 -8.83 -0.43
C ASP A 60 -9.04 -7.97 -1.03
N SER A 61 -10.27 -8.48 -1.07
CA SER A 61 -11.39 -7.57 -0.80
C SER A 61 -11.14 -7.01 0.60
N PHE A 62 -11.25 -5.69 0.75
CA PHE A 62 -10.94 -4.90 1.97
C PHE A 62 -11.74 -5.32 3.24
N ASP A 63 -12.42 -6.46 3.21
CA ASP A 63 -13.36 -6.98 4.19
C ASP A 63 -12.79 -8.15 5.03
N LYS A 64 -11.47 -8.38 5.01
CA LYS A 64 -10.82 -9.53 5.70
C LYS A 64 -9.78 -9.15 6.75
N GLU A 65 -9.76 -7.91 7.22
CA GLU A 65 -8.97 -7.53 8.40
C GLU A 65 -9.45 -8.21 9.70
N ASN A 66 -10.60 -8.89 9.68
CA ASN A 66 -11.12 -9.67 10.82
C ASN A 66 -10.77 -11.18 10.79
N ARG A 67 -9.86 -11.63 9.92
CA ARG A 67 -9.29 -12.99 10.07
C ARG A 67 -8.01 -12.90 10.88
N SER A 68 -8.15 -13.00 12.20
CA SER A 68 -7.07 -13.37 13.11
C SER A 68 -6.42 -14.65 12.61
N PHE A 69 -5.34 -14.53 11.85
CA PHE A 69 -4.42 -15.64 11.65
C PHE A 69 -3.74 -15.89 12.99
N GLU A 70 -4.23 -16.95 13.63
CA GLU A 70 -3.57 -17.70 14.70
C GLU A 70 -3.57 -17.05 16.10
N LEU A 71 -4.61 -17.45 16.84
CA LEU A 71 -4.64 -17.76 18.26
C LEU A 71 -3.30 -17.57 19.03
N SER A 72 -3.34 -16.61 19.95
CA SER A 72 -2.59 -16.48 21.20
C SER A 72 -1.34 -17.38 21.41
N PRO A 73 -0.14 -16.79 21.65
CA PRO A 73 1.11 -17.49 21.92
C PRO A 73 1.18 -18.34 23.21
N PHE A 74 0.11 -18.44 24.01
CA PHE A 74 0.11 -19.07 25.34
C PHE A 74 -0.62 -20.43 25.41
N GLY A 75 -0.80 -21.14 24.28
CA GLY A 75 -1.41 -22.48 24.28
C GLY A 75 -0.45 -23.60 23.84
N SER A 76 -0.01 -24.44 24.79
CA SER A 76 0.68 -25.74 24.56
C SER A 76 -0.35 -26.89 24.47
N PRO A 77 -0.09 -28.10 23.87
CA PRO A 77 1.21 -28.82 23.80
C PRO A 77 1.55 -29.63 22.52
N GLU A 78 2.87 -29.86 22.33
CA GLU A 78 3.64 -31.02 21.82
C GLU A 78 3.12 -32.00 20.71
N ILE A 79 4.07 -32.49 19.86
CA ILE A 79 4.06 -33.65 18.88
C ILE A 79 4.19 -33.22 17.37
N PRO A 80 4.98 -33.90 16.50
CA PRO A 80 6.36 -33.54 16.13
C PRO A 80 6.52 -33.06 14.66
N SER A 81 7.74 -32.63 14.36
CA SER A 81 8.19 -32.01 13.11
C SER A 81 8.23 -32.94 11.86
N ILE A 82 7.55 -32.49 10.78
CA ILE A 82 7.97 -32.45 9.33
C ILE A 82 8.12 -33.81 8.58
N PRO A 83 7.56 -33.95 7.35
CA PRO A 83 8.37 -33.72 6.14
C PRO A 83 7.70 -32.79 5.11
N LYS A 84 8.41 -31.73 4.74
CA LYS A 84 8.11 -30.88 3.59
C LYS A 84 8.45 -31.69 2.35
N SER A 85 7.46 -31.89 1.49
CA SER A 85 7.62 -32.58 0.21
C SER A 85 8.70 -31.89 -0.64
N ILE A 86 9.92 -32.39 -0.58
CA ILE A 86 10.96 -32.14 -1.59
C ILE A 86 10.53 -32.91 -2.84
N ARG A 87 9.63 -32.32 -3.64
CA ARG A 87 9.52 -32.68 -5.06
C ARG A 87 10.53 -31.85 -5.82
N ARG A 88 11.74 -32.39 -5.97
CA ARG A 88 12.70 -31.90 -6.95
C ARG A 88 13.00 -33.05 -7.90
N SER A 89 12.25 -33.12 -9.00
CA SER A 89 12.56 -34.02 -10.11
C SER A 89 13.87 -33.56 -10.74
N GLN A 90 14.89 -34.41 -10.68
CA GLN A 90 16.08 -34.31 -11.50
C GLN A 90 15.98 -35.47 -12.49
N GLY A 91 15.85 -35.13 -13.78
CA GLY A 91 15.82 -36.10 -14.86
C GLY A 91 17.10 -36.93 -14.91
N ARG A 92 16.98 -38.20 -15.27
CA ARG A 92 18.10 -39.10 -15.48
C ARG A 92 18.05 -39.64 -16.91
N LEU A 93 19.15 -39.42 -17.62
CA LEU A 93 19.42 -39.78 -19.00
C LEU A 93 19.46 -41.31 -19.17
N HIS A 94 18.93 -41.78 -20.30
CA HIS A 94 19.04 -43.16 -20.76
C HIS A 94 20.48 -43.48 -21.20
N LEU A 95 20.98 -44.63 -20.76
CA LEU A 95 21.95 -45.46 -21.47
C LEU A 95 21.50 -46.91 -21.33
#